data_AF-A0A2D4FYX0-F1
#
_entry.id   AF-A0A2D4FYX0-F1
#
_cell.length_a   1.000
_cell.length_b   1.000
_cell.length_c   1.000
_cell.angle_alpha   90.00
_cell.angle_beta   90.00
_cell.angle_gamma   90.00
#
_symmetry.space_group_name_H-M   'P 1'
#
loop_
_entity.id
_entity.type
_entity.pdbx_description
1 polymer ?
#
loop_
_entity_poly.entity_id
_entity_poly.type
_entity_poly.pdbx_seq_one_letter_code
_entity_poly.pdbx_strand_id
1 'polypeptide(L)'
;MKAAHSAEDSSLLPLCLLSGVGSASNRSYTTDGKGTEIHPLEDNWLKFRSENNCYLYGVFNGYDGNRITNFVGERLSAELLLGQLNAEQDEAEVRRILLQAFDVVERSFLESIDDALAEKASLQSQLPEGVLHHQLPPQYQKILERLKSVEKEISGGAMAIVAVILNNKLYIANVGTNRALLCKSTMDGLQVTQLNMDHTTENEDELFRFSQLGLDAAKIKQVGTIGGQESTRRIGDYKVKYGYSDIEFLSAAKSKPIIAEPEIHGGHPLDGVTGFLVLMSEGLYKALDAAHGPGQANQEIAAMIATEFAKQTSLD
;
A
#
# COMPACT_ATOMS: atom_id res chain seq x y z
N MET A 1 -28.34 -0.92 -10.96
CA MET A 1 -28.04 -2.26 -10.43
C MET A 1 -26.56 -2.53 -10.69
N LYS A 2 -25.67 -2.21 -9.74
CA LYS A 2 -24.28 -2.68 -9.80
C LYS A 2 -24.26 -4.04 -9.11
N ALA A 3 -23.84 -5.07 -9.84
CA ALA A 3 -23.69 -6.41 -9.28
C ALA A 3 -22.65 -6.34 -8.15
N ALA A 4 -23.01 -6.87 -6.99
CA ALA A 4 -22.07 -7.16 -5.93
C ALA A 4 -21.25 -8.37 -6.39
N HIS A 5 -20.17 -8.16 -7.12
CA HIS A 5 -19.21 -9.21 -7.42
C HIS A 5 -18.47 -9.55 -6.11
N SER A 6 -18.63 -10.80 -5.66
CA SER A 6 -17.96 -11.35 -4.48
C SER A 6 -16.49 -11.64 -4.79
N ALA A 7 -15.66 -11.76 -3.74
CA ALA A 7 -14.24 -12.09 -3.86
C ALA A 7 -13.95 -13.38 -4.66
N GLU A 8 -14.93 -14.29 -4.79
CA GLU A 8 -14.82 -15.54 -5.54
C GLU A 8 -14.55 -15.33 -7.05
N ASP A 9 -15.06 -14.27 -7.68
CA ASP A 9 -14.84 -14.02 -9.12
C ASP A 9 -13.37 -13.67 -9.44
N SER A 10 -12.62 -13.11 -8.49
CA SER A 10 -11.21 -12.75 -8.69
C SER A 10 -10.27 -13.96 -8.71
N SER A 11 -10.67 -15.07 -8.07
CA SER A 11 -9.90 -16.32 -8.01
C SER A 11 -9.85 -17.07 -9.35
N LEU A 12 -10.67 -16.67 -10.32
CA LEU A 12 -10.75 -17.25 -11.66
C LEU A 12 -9.86 -16.53 -12.68
N LEU A 13 -9.20 -15.44 -12.29
CA LEU A 13 -8.35 -14.67 -13.20
C LEU A 13 -7.02 -15.39 -13.43
N PRO A 14 -6.59 -15.57 -14.70
CA PRO A 14 -5.36 -16.28 -14.99
C PRO A 14 -4.15 -15.47 -14.52
N LEU A 15 -3.18 -16.17 -13.91
CA LEU A 15 -1.93 -15.58 -13.49
C LEU A 15 -1.04 -15.24 -14.70
N CYS A 16 -0.26 -14.17 -14.58
CA CYS A 16 0.69 -13.80 -15.61
C CYS A 16 1.96 -14.66 -15.54
N LEU A 17 2.22 -15.43 -16.60
CA LEU A 17 3.42 -16.27 -16.75
C LEU A 17 4.70 -15.48 -17.04
N LEU A 18 4.60 -14.18 -17.32
CA LEU A 18 5.73 -13.28 -17.61
C LEU A 18 6.22 -12.51 -16.38
N SER A 19 5.87 -13.00 -15.18
CA SER A 19 6.16 -12.34 -13.90
C SER A 19 6.43 -13.36 -12.82
N GLY A 20 7.24 -13.00 -11.83
CA GLY A 20 7.51 -13.81 -10.65
C GLY A 20 7.57 -12.98 -9.37
N VAL A 21 7.39 -13.63 -8.22
CA VAL A 21 7.32 -12.94 -6.92
C VAL A 21 8.15 -13.69 -5.87
N GLY A 22 9.07 -12.97 -5.23
CA GLY A 22 9.76 -13.41 -4.02
C GLY A 22 9.32 -12.59 -2.80
N SER A 23 9.19 -13.23 -1.65
CA SER A 23 8.78 -12.59 -0.40
C SER A 23 9.48 -13.21 0.82
N ALA A 24 9.63 -12.44 1.89
CA ALA A 24 10.10 -12.93 3.19
C ALA A 24 9.39 -12.19 4.34
N SER A 25 9.09 -12.90 5.44
CA SER A 25 8.49 -12.30 6.64
C SER A 25 9.46 -11.39 7.40
N ASN A 26 8.91 -10.46 8.17
CA ASN A 26 9.63 -9.64 9.15
C ASN A 26 10.41 -10.53 10.14
N ARG A 27 11.57 -10.05 10.60
CA ARG A 27 12.39 -10.74 11.60
C ARG A 27 13.07 -9.74 12.53
N SER A 28 13.16 -10.09 13.80
CA SER A 28 14.08 -9.48 14.76
C SER A 28 15.19 -10.47 15.10
N TYR A 29 16.42 -10.00 15.19
CA TYR A 29 17.57 -10.82 15.56
C TYR A 29 17.92 -10.57 17.03
N THR A 30 18.07 -11.65 17.80
CA THR A 30 18.60 -11.57 19.17
C THR A 30 20.11 -11.34 19.14
N THR A 31 20.69 -10.97 20.29
CA THR A 31 22.15 -10.84 20.47
C THR A 31 22.92 -12.11 20.11
N ASP A 32 22.26 -13.27 20.20
CA ASP A 32 22.82 -14.57 19.87
C ASP A 32 22.74 -14.90 18.36
N GLY A 33 22.28 -13.95 17.53
CA GLY A 33 22.16 -14.07 16.08
C GLY A 33 20.96 -14.88 15.59
N LYS A 34 20.06 -15.31 16.48
CA LYS A 34 18.85 -16.06 16.09
C LYS A 34 17.76 -15.08 15.68
N GLY A 35 17.27 -15.23 14.44
CA GLY A 35 16.16 -14.45 13.91
C GLY A 35 14.81 -15.08 14.26
N THR A 36 13.90 -14.28 14.79
CA THR A 36 12.50 -14.68 15.06
C THR A 36 11.53 -13.74 14.37
N GLU A 37 10.47 -14.32 13.79
CA GLU A 37 9.34 -13.56 13.25
C GLU A 37 8.61 -12.84 14.38
N ILE A 38 8.29 -11.56 14.16
CA ILE A 38 7.72 -10.67 15.19
C ILE A 38 6.19 -10.71 15.12
N HIS A 39 5.65 -10.72 13.90
CA HIS A 39 4.22 -10.77 13.60
C HIS A 39 3.98 -11.48 12.27
N PRO A 40 2.76 -11.93 11.96
CA PRO A 40 2.43 -12.49 10.64
C PRO A 40 2.79 -11.54 9.50
N LEU A 41 3.07 -12.08 8.30
CA LEU A 41 3.29 -11.29 7.10
C LEU A 41 2.07 -10.41 6.78
N GLU A 42 2.32 -9.11 6.64
CA GLU A 42 1.31 -8.10 6.33
C GLU A 42 1.34 -7.67 4.85
N ASP A 43 2.46 -7.94 4.15
CA ASP A 43 2.57 -7.71 2.70
C ASP A 43 1.67 -8.66 1.91
N ASN A 44 1.17 -8.17 0.77
CA ASN A 44 0.43 -8.96 -0.20
C ASN A 44 0.78 -8.50 -1.63
N TRP A 45 0.47 -9.30 -2.64
CA TRP A 45 0.75 -9.00 -4.05
C TRP A 45 -0.27 -9.63 -4.99
N LEU A 46 -0.30 -9.16 -6.22
CA LEU A 46 -1.11 -9.74 -7.30
C LEU A 46 -0.36 -9.69 -8.64
N LYS A 47 -0.62 -10.67 -9.52
CA LYS A 47 -0.02 -10.79 -10.86
C LYS A 47 -0.99 -11.40 -11.87
N PHE A 48 -1.99 -10.64 -12.29
CA PHE A 48 -3.04 -11.12 -13.16
C PHE A 48 -2.85 -10.72 -14.62
N ARG A 49 -3.39 -11.56 -15.50
CA ARG A 49 -3.56 -11.28 -16.93
C ARG A 49 -5.05 -11.40 -17.25
N SER A 50 -5.60 -10.43 -17.98
CA SER A 50 -6.94 -10.50 -18.57
C SER A 50 -6.86 -10.87 -20.06
N GLU A 51 -7.98 -11.31 -20.63
CA GLU A 51 -8.10 -11.78 -22.02
C GLU A 51 -7.71 -10.69 -23.05
N ASN A 52 -7.84 -9.42 -22.70
CA ASN A 52 -7.59 -8.27 -23.59
C ASN A 52 -6.13 -7.79 -23.62
N ASN A 53 -5.15 -8.67 -23.37
CA ASN A 53 -3.73 -8.29 -23.20
C ASN A 53 -3.53 -7.16 -22.17
N CYS A 54 -4.40 -7.13 -21.16
CA CYS A 54 -4.30 -6.25 -20.01
C CYS A 54 -3.63 -7.03 -18.87
N TYR A 55 -2.59 -6.45 -18.28
CA TYR A 55 -1.87 -7.05 -17.17
C TYR A 55 -1.97 -6.14 -15.95
N LEU A 56 -2.17 -6.74 -14.79
CA LEU A 56 -2.27 -6.04 -13.52
C LEU A 56 -1.29 -6.67 -12.53
N TYR A 57 -0.39 -5.85 -12.02
CA TYR A 57 0.56 -6.21 -10.98
C TYR A 57 0.39 -5.28 -9.79
N GLY A 58 0.58 -5.80 -8.58
CA GLY A 58 0.47 -4.99 -7.38
C GLY A 58 1.34 -5.54 -6.26
N VAL A 59 1.92 -4.63 -5.48
CA VAL A 59 2.59 -4.94 -4.21
C VAL A 59 2.02 -4.02 -3.13
N PHE A 60 1.57 -4.63 -2.05
CA PHE A 60 0.89 -3.99 -0.93
C PHE A 60 1.72 -4.18 0.33
N ASN A 61 1.98 -3.10 1.04
CA ASN A 61 2.66 -3.12 2.34
C ASN A 61 1.63 -2.79 3.42
N GLY A 62 1.41 -3.72 4.35
CA GLY A 62 0.43 -3.58 5.41
C GLY A 62 1.06 -3.24 6.75
N TYR A 63 0.27 -2.67 7.66
CA TYR A 63 0.63 -2.51 9.06
C TYR A 63 -0.61 -2.61 9.93
N ASP A 64 -0.43 -2.91 11.23
CA ASP A 64 -1.51 -3.10 12.21
C ASP A 64 -2.49 -4.24 11.80
N GLY A 65 -1.96 -5.29 11.14
CA GLY A 65 -2.70 -6.43 10.63
C GLY A 65 -2.74 -6.52 9.10
N ASN A 66 -3.08 -7.70 8.58
CA ASN A 66 -3.09 -7.99 7.14
C ASN A 66 -4.49 -8.00 6.49
N ARG A 67 -5.55 -7.70 7.26
CA ARG A 67 -6.93 -7.68 6.75
C ARG A 67 -7.08 -6.74 5.55
N ILE A 68 -6.48 -5.56 5.65
CA ILE A 68 -6.63 -4.53 4.63
C ILE A 68 -5.82 -4.83 3.37
N THR A 69 -4.61 -5.37 3.47
CA THR A 69 -3.81 -5.71 2.28
C THR A 69 -4.48 -6.80 1.46
N ASN A 70 -5.11 -7.78 2.12
CA ASN A 70 -5.96 -8.78 1.47
C ASN A 70 -7.18 -8.14 0.79
N PHE A 71 -7.91 -7.28 1.51
CA PHE A 71 -9.08 -6.57 0.96
C PHE A 71 -8.73 -5.72 -0.27
N VAL A 72 -7.62 -4.98 -0.22
CA VAL A 72 -7.13 -4.15 -1.33
C VAL A 72 -6.81 -5.02 -2.53
N GLY A 73 -6.08 -6.12 -2.36
CA GLY A 73 -5.72 -7.01 -3.46
C GLY A 73 -6.94 -7.61 -4.18
N GLU A 74 -7.90 -8.13 -3.42
CA GLU A 74 -9.14 -8.70 -3.95
C GLU A 74 -10.01 -7.63 -4.65
N ARG A 75 -10.26 -6.53 -3.96
CA ARG A 75 -11.20 -5.51 -4.44
C ARG A 75 -10.65 -4.74 -5.63
N LEU A 76 -9.36 -4.42 -5.63
CA LEU A 76 -8.74 -3.70 -6.75
C LEU A 76 -8.71 -4.55 -8.02
N SER A 77 -8.51 -5.87 -7.89
CA SER A 77 -8.61 -6.80 -9.02
C SER A 77 -10.01 -6.78 -9.65
N ALA A 78 -11.06 -6.80 -8.81
CA ALA A 78 -12.44 -6.77 -9.28
C ALA A 78 -12.83 -5.44 -9.94
N GLU A 79 -12.31 -4.32 -9.43
CA GLU A 79 -12.61 -2.98 -10.00
C GLU A 79 -11.83 -2.66 -11.29
N LEU A 80 -10.79 -3.43 -11.63
CA LEU A 80 -9.97 -3.18 -12.82
C LEU A 80 -10.14 -4.24 -13.92
N LEU A 81 -10.30 -5.52 -13.56
CA LEU A 81 -10.22 -6.64 -14.51
C LEU A 81 -11.57 -7.23 -14.92
N LEU A 82 -12.69 -6.80 -14.32
CA LEU A 82 -14.04 -7.26 -14.66
C LEU A 82 -14.71 -6.38 -15.73
N GLY A 83 -13.92 -6.02 -16.77
CA GLY A 83 -14.39 -5.28 -17.94
C GLY A 83 -14.25 -3.76 -17.86
N GLN A 84 -13.69 -3.21 -16.77
CA GLN A 84 -13.45 -1.78 -16.65
C GLN A 84 -12.29 -1.33 -17.56
N LEU A 85 -11.20 -2.09 -17.62
CA LEU A 85 -10.08 -1.82 -18.53
C LEU A 85 -10.26 -2.55 -19.87
N ASN A 86 -10.12 -1.82 -20.98
CA ASN A 86 -10.18 -2.38 -22.32
C ASN A 86 -9.13 -1.75 -23.26
N ALA A 87 -8.81 -2.46 -24.34
CA ALA A 87 -7.76 -2.06 -25.29
C ALA A 87 -8.08 -0.80 -26.13
N GLU A 88 -9.27 -0.22 -26.04
CA GLU A 88 -9.62 1.00 -26.79
C GLU A 88 -9.47 2.27 -25.95
N GLN A 89 -9.11 2.13 -24.67
CA GLN A 89 -9.01 3.26 -23.75
C GLN A 89 -7.78 4.11 -23.99
N ASP A 90 -8.00 5.42 -23.96
CA ASP A 90 -6.92 6.38 -23.92
C ASP A 90 -6.35 6.54 -22.49
N GLU A 91 -5.26 7.30 -22.39
CA GLU A 91 -4.57 7.52 -21.12
C GLU A 91 -5.44 8.25 -20.08
N ALA A 92 -6.30 9.18 -20.51
CA ALA A 92 -7.18 9.92 -19.61
C ALA A 92 -8.23 8.98 -18.98
N GLU A 93 -8.74 8.05 -19.77
CA GLU A 93 -9.72 7.05 -19.34
C GLU A 93 -9.09 6.02 -18.40
N VAL A 94 -7.89 5.52 -18.71
CA VAL A 94 -7.14 4.65 -17.79
C VAL A 94 -6.88 5.34 -16.46
N ARG A 95 -6.45 6.62 -16.48
CA ARG A 95 -6.25 7.42 -15.27
C ARG A 95 -7.54 7.55 -14.46
N ARG A 96 -8.68 7.82 -15.13
CA ARG A 96 -9.99 7.95 -14.49
C ARG A 96 -10.41 6.64 -13.82
N ILE A 97 -10.20 5.50 -14.48
CA ILE A 97 -10.54 4.17 -13.97
C ILE A 97 -9.70 3.83 -12.75
N LEU A 98 -8.38 4.08 -12.80
CA LEU A 98 -7.49 3.88 -11.66
C LEU A 98 -7.91 4.73 -10.45
N LEU A 99 -8.21 6.02 -10.64
CA LEU A 99 -8.70 6.87 -9.55
C LEU A 99 -10.00 6.34 -8.94
N GLN A 100 -10.94 5.90 -9.78
CA GLN A 100 -12.21 5.34 -9.32
C GLN A 100 -12.03 4.01 -8.57
N ALA A 101 -11.15 3.14 -9.04
CA ALA A 101 -10.88 1.86 -8.39
C ALA A 101 -10.36 2.08 -6.96
N PHE A 102 -9.39 2.97 -6.77
CA PHE A 102 -8.87 3.29 -5.43
C PHE A 102 -9.91 3.98 -4.54
N ASP A 103 -10.72 4.91 -5.06
CA ASP A 103 -11.81 5.55 -4.30
C ASP A 103 -12.85 4.52 -3.83
N VAL A 104 -13.24 3.58 -4.70
CA VAL A 104 -14.18 2.50 -4.34
C VAL A 104 -13.56 1.57 -3.30
N VAL A 105 -12.30 1.16 -3.46
CA VAL A 105 -11.60 0.30 -2.48
C VAL A 105 -11.56 0.96 -1.10
N GLU A 106 -11.17 2.22 -1.01
CA GLU A 106 -11.13 2.97 0.25
C GLU A 106 -12.53 3.07 0.89
N ARG A 107 -13.54 3.49 0.13
CA ARG A 107 -14.91 3.65 0.65
C ARG A 107 -15.48 2.32 1.13
N SER A 108 -15.38 1.27 0.32
CA SER A 108 -15.90 -0.04 0.67
C SER A 108 -15.17 -0.64 1.87
N PHE A 109 -13.87 -0.39 2.03
CA PHE A 109 -13.15 -0.82 3.23
C PHE A 109 -13.66 -0.10 4.49
N LEU A 110 -13.80 1.22 4.44
CA LEU A 110 -14.31 2.02 5.56
C LEU A 110 -15.75 1.65 5.93
N GLU A 111 -16.61 1.44 4.93
CA GLU A 111 -17.99 0.94 5.15
C GLU A 111 -17.97 -0.45 5.80
N SER A 112 -17.01 -1.32 5.45
CA SER A 112 -16.89 -2.67 6.03
C SER A 112 -16.50 -2.72 7.51
N ILE A 113 -16.12 -1.59 8.09
CA ILE A 113 -15.75 -1.47 9.52
C ILE A 113 -16.72 -0.59 10.32
N ASP A 114 -17.73 0.02 9.71
CA ASP A 114 -18.65 0.94 10.38
C ASP A 114 -19.43 0.29 11.53
N ASP A 115 -19.95 -0.93 11.34
CA ASP A 115 -20.67 -1.66 12.40
C ASP A 115 -19.76 -1.97 13.60
N ALA A 116 -18.51 -2.32 13.33
CA ALA A 116 -17.52 -2.61 14.37
C ALA A 116 -17.07 -1.31 15.09
N LEU A 117 -17.00 -0.18 14.38
CA LEU A 117 -16.77 1.14 15.00
C LEU A 117 -17.93 1.55 15.91
N ALA A 118 -19.18 1.30 15.49
CA ALA A 118 -20.35 1.56 16.32
C ALA A 118 -20.37 0.67 17.57
N GLU A 119 -20.02 -0.61 17.43
CA GLU A 119 -19.86 -1.52 18.57
C GLU A 119 -18.76 -1.04 19.52
N LYS A 120 -17.60 -0.63 18.99
CA LYS A 120 -16.50 -0.07 19.80
C LYS A 120 -16.96 1.12 20.63
N ALA A 121 -17.65 2.10 20.01
CA ALA A 121 -18.14 3.27 20.72
C ALA A 121 -19.14 2.92 21.83
N SER A 122 -20.05 1.97 21.54
CA SER A 122 -21.02 1.46 22.52
C SER A 122 -20.33 0.78 23.71
N LEU A 123 -19.32 -0.05 23.46
CA LEU A 123 -18.54 -0.72 24.51
C LEU A 123 -17.71 0.27 25.33
N GLN A 124 -17.13 1.30 24.69
CA GLN A 124 -16.37 2.34 25.39
C GLN A 124 -17.26 3.18 26.31
N SER A 125 -18.50 3.51 25.91
CA SER A 125 -19.43 4.25 26.78
C SER A 125 -19.86 3.52 28.05
N GLN A 126 -19.66 2.19 28.10
CA GLN A 126 -19.96 1.37 29.28
C GLN A 126 -18.80 1.35 30.29
N LEU A 127 -17.61 1.84 29.90
CA LEU A 127 -16.45 1.89 30.76
C LEU A 127 -16.43 3.19 31.59
N PRO A 128 -15.96 3.14 32.85
CA PRO A 128 -15.73 4.35 33.63
C PRO A 128 -14.69 5.27 32.98
N GLU A 129 -15.02 6.56 32.81
CA GLU A 129 -14.08 7.55 32.29
C GLU A 129 -12.88 7.75 33.24
N GLY A 130 -11.69 7.90 32.66
CA GLY A 130 -10.46 8.23 33.40
C GLY A 130 -9.82 7.09 34.21
N VAL A 131 -10.41 5.89 34.20
CA VAL A 131 -9.84 4.71 34.87
C VAL A 131 -8.99 3.91 33.90
N LEU A 132 -7.72 3.64 34.27
CA LEU A 132 -6.83 2.83 33.46
C LEU A 132 -7.33 1.38 33.39
N HIS A 133 -7.18 0.74 32.22
CA HIS A 133 -7.72 -0.61 31.99
C HIS A 133 -7.30 -1.67 33.01
N HIS A 134 -6.11 -1.55 33.60
CA HIS A 134 -5.58 -2.50 34.59
C HIS A 134 -6.17 -2.32 35.99
N GLN A 135 -6.88 -1.21 36.25
CA GLN A 135 -7.53 -0.90 37.52
C GLN A 135 -9.03 -1.17 37.49
N LEU A 136 -9.55 -1.62 36.34
CA LEU A 136 -10.98 -1.87 36.18
C LEU A 136 -11.40 -3.14 36.94
N PRO A 137 -12.56 -3.10 37.63
CA PRO A 137 -13.10 -4.28 38.29
C PRO A 137 -13.33 -5.46 37.32
N PRO A 138 -13.28 -6.72 37.80
CA PRO A 138 -13.41 -7.91 36.95
C PRO A 138 -14.68 -7.96 36.09
N GLN A 139 -15.74 -7.26 36.50
CA GLN A 139 -16.99 -7.17 35.74
C GLN A 139 -16.82 -6.56 34.33
N TYR A 140 -15.79 -5.75 34.10
CA TYR A 140 -15.50 -5.12 32.80
C TYR A 140 -14.58 -5.96 31.92
N GLN A 141 -14.05 -7.07 32.41
CA GLN A 141 -13.07 -7.89 31.68
C GLN A 141 -13.63 -8.37 30.33
N LYS A 142 -14.90 -8.78 30.29
CA LYS A 142 -15.56 -9.22 29.05
C LYS A 142 -15.69 -8.09 28.03
N ILE A 143 -15.95 -6.86 28.49
CA ILE A 143 -16.02 -5.67 27.64
C ILE A 143 -14.63 -5.36 27.07
N LEU A 144 -13.58 -5.42 27.89
CA LEU A 144 -12.19 -5.21 27.45
C LEU A 144 -11.74 -6.27 26.44
N GLU A 145 -12.11 -7.53 26.63
CA GLU A 145 -11.81 -8.61 25.69
C GLU A 145 -12.52 -8.39 24.35
N ARG A 146 -13.80 -7.99 24.37
CA ARG A 146 -14.51 -7.67 23.13
C ARG A 146 -13.93 -6.43 22.45
N LEU A 147 -13.58 -5.38 23.20
CA LEU A 147 -12.90 -4.19 22.67
C LEU A 147 -11.57 -4.55 21.99
N LYS A 148 -10.77 -5.45 22.57
CA LYS A 148 -9.53 -5.93 21.94
C LYS A 148 -9.80 -6.71 20.64
N SER A 149 -10.87 -7.51 20.60
CA SER A 149 -11.28 -8.21 19.37
C SER A 149 -11.68 -7.21 18.29
N VAL A 150 -12.58 -6.28 18.63
CA VAL A 150 -13.07 -5.24 17.72
C VAL A 150 -11.92 -4.38 17.23
N GLU A 151 -10.97 -4.01 18.09
CA GLU A 151 -9.79 -3.25 17.68
C GLU A 151 -8.96 -3.99 16.63
N LYS A 152 -8.78 -5.31 16.76
CA LYS A 152 -8.10 -6.12 15.74
C LYS A 152 -8.90 -6.23 14.44
N GLU A 153 -10.22 -6.19 14.52
CA GLU A 153 -11.09 -6.23 13.34
C GLU A 153 -10.98 -4.92 12.54
N ILE A 154 -10.96 -3.76 13.20
CA ILE A 154 -10.98 -2.44 12.53
C ILE A 154 -9.60 -1.85 12.26
N SER A 155 -8.55 -2.31 12.95
CA SER A 155 -7.19 -1.82 12.74
C SER A 155 -6.62 -2.28 11.42
N GLY A 156 -5.71 -1.49 10.89
CA GLY A 156 -4.96 -1.81 9.70
C GLY A 156 -4.90 -0.66 8.71
N GLY A 157 -3.72 -0.46 8.13
CA GLY A 157 -3.54 0.40 6.96
C GLY A 157 -2.69 -0.31 5.91
N ALA A 158 -2.79 0.17 4.67
CA ALA A 158 -2.00 -0.34 3.56
C ALA A 158 -1.42 0.79 2.71
N MET A 159 -0.20 0.57 2.23
CA MET A 159 0.37 1.24 1.08
C MET A 159 0.28 0.30 -0.13
N ALA A 160 0.16 0.87 -1.32
CA ALA A 160 -0.05 0.13 -2.55
C ALA A 160 0.75 0.74 -3.70
N ILE A 161 1.47 -0.10 -4.45
CA ILE A 161 1.99 0.24 -5.78
C ILE A 161 1.39 -0.73 -6.78
N VAL A 162 0.79 -0.19 -7.84
CA VAL A 162 0.04 -0.96 -8.83
C VAL A 162 0.52 -0.59 -10.21
N ALA A 163 0.81 -1.61 -11.03
CA ALA A 163 1.19 -1.44 -12.43
C ALA A 163 0.12 -2.06 -13.34
N VAL A 164 -0.35 -1.27 -14.30
CA VAL A 164 -1.22 -1.73 -15.39
C VAL A 164 -0.42 -1.66 -16.68
N ILE A 165 -0.35 -2.78 -17.41
CA ILE A 165 0.14 -2.78 -18.79
C ILE A 165 -1.04 -3.00 -19.71
N LEU A 166 -1.31 -2.01 -20.55
CA LEU A 166 -2.41 -2.02 -21.51
C LEU A 166 -1.88 -1.52 -22.86
N ASN A 167 -2.01 -2.34 -23.91
CA ASN A 167 -1.50 -2.04 -25.26
C ASN A 167 -0.03 -1.59 -25.27
N ASN A 168 0.82 -2.32 -24.56
CA ASN A 168 2.25 -2.01 -24.44
C ASN A 168 2.57 -0.61 -23.85
N LYS A 169 1.61 0.00 -23.15
CA LYS A 169 1.82 1.17 -22.32
C LYS A 169 1.73 0.80 -20.85
N LEU A 170 2.69 1.26 -20.07
CA LEU A 170 2.77 1.06 -18.63
C LEU A 170 2.21 2.27 -17.88
N TYR A 171 1.33 1.99 -16.93
CA TYR A 171 0.75 2.94 -15.99
C TYR A 171 1.05 2.47 -14.57
N ILE A 172 1.47 3.39 -13.70
CA ILE A 172 1.77 3.16 -12.30
C ILE A 172 0.81 4.00 -11.46
N ALA A 173 0.11 3.37 -10.52
CA ALA A 173 -0.68 4.03 -9.49
C ALA A 173 -0.04 3.75 -8.12
N ASN A 174 0.35 4.81 -7.41
CA ASN A 174 1.02 4.72 -6.11
C ASN A 174 0.18 5.34 -4.99
N VAL A 175 0.11 4.66 -3.86
CA VAL A 175 -0.33 5.19 -2.55
C VAL A 175 0.70 4.74 -1.52
N GLY A 176 1.75 5.54 -1.34
CA GLY A 176 2.66 5.42 -0.20
C GLY A 176 4.12 5.36 -0.62
N THR A 177 4.88 4.49 0.04
CA THR A 177 6.34 4.39 -0.06
C THR A 177 6.83 3.12 -0.75
N ASN A 178 5.92 2.30 -1.30
CA ASN A 178 6.30 1.20 -2.19
C ASN A 178 6.85 1.78 -3.51
N ARG A 179 7.72 1.03 -4.21
CA ARG A 179 8.44 1.54 -5.38
C ARG A 179 8.23 0.70 -6.63
N ALA A 180 8.12 1.40 -7.76
CA ALA A 180 8.15 0.84 -9.10
C ALA A 180 9.43 1.27 -9.83
N LEU A 181 10.25 0.34 -10.29
CA LEU A 181 11.46 0.62 -11.07
C LEU A 181 11.34 0.04 -12.48
N LEU A 182 11.60 0.87 -13.49
CA LEU A 182 11.78 0.42 -14.85
C LEU A 182 13.27 0.29 -15.15
N CYS A 183 13.72 -0.95 -15.36
CA CYS A 183 15.11 -1.30 -15.62
C CYS A 183 15.27 -1.61 -17.10
N LYS A 184 15.86 -0.70 -17.87
CA LYS A 184 16.06 -0.84 -19.32
C LYS A 184 17.49 -1.26 -19.62
N SER A 185 17.64 -2.29 -20.44
CA SER A 185 18.92 -2.67 -21.02
C SER A 185 19.27 -1.71 -22.15
N THR A 186 20.41 -1.04 -22.04
CA THR A 186 20.94 -0.08 -23.02
C THR A 186 22.36 -0.48 -23.43
N MET A 187 22.94 0.20 -24.41
CA MET A 187 24.35 -0.05 -24.80
C MET A 187 25.33 0.23 -23.66
N ASP A 188 24.99 1.14 -22.75
CA ASP A 188 25.82 1.56 -21.62
C ASP A 188 25.57 0.71 -20.35
N GLY A 189 24.71 -0.32 -20.44
CA GLY A 189 24.34 -1.19 -19.33
C GLY A 189 22.88 -1.01 -18.89
N LEU A 190 22.61 -1.30 -17.62
CA LEU A 190 21.25 -1.27 -17.05
C LEU A 190 20.90 0.14 -16.57
N GLN A 191 19.97 0.81 -17.26
CA GLN A 191 19.40 2.07 -16.82
C GLN A 191 18.23 1.80 -15.87
N VAL A 192 18.31 2.29 -14.64
CA VAL A 192 17.28 2.11 -13.60
C VAL A 192 16.56 3.44 -13.37
N THR A 193 15.24 3.46 -13.55
CA THR A 193 14.42 4.65 -13.30
C THR A 193 13.27 4.32 -12.35
N GLN A 194 13.17 5.03 -11.24
CA GLN A 194 11.99 4.95 -10.37
C GLN A 194 10.82 5.70 -11.04
N LEU A 195 9.68 5.02 -11.21
CA LEU A 195 8.53 5.54 -11.95
C LEU A 195 7.54 6.31 -11.07
N ASN A 196 7.57 6.11 -9.75
CA ASN A 196 6.71 6.81 -8.79
C ASN A 196 7.53 7.65 -7.81
N MET A 197 6.92 8.62 -7.15
CA MET A 197 7.52 9.32 -6.02
C MET A 197 7.07 8.71 -4.69
N ASP A 198 7.97 8.71 -3.70
CA ASP A 198 7.63 8.27 -2.35
C ASP A 198 6.75 9.34 -1.70
N HIS A 199 5.58 8.95 -1.17
CA HIS A 199 4.71 9.85 -0.42
C HIS A 199 5.19 9.96 1.02
N THR A 200 6.13 10.85 1.31
CA THR A 200 6.71 11.05 2.65
C THR A 200 6.70 12.52 3.05
N THR A 201 7.09 12.78 4.28
CA THR A 201 7.32 14.13 4.81
C THR A 201 8.58 14.82 4.23
N GLU A 202 9.38 14.11 3.43
CA GLU A 202 10.50 14.68 2.66
C GLU A 202 10.10 15.06 1.23
N ASN A 203 8.91 14.65 0.78
CA ASN A 203 8.38 15.02 -0.53
C ASN A 203 7.79 16.43 -0.47
N GLU A 204 8.40 17.36 -1.19
CA GLU A 204 8.02 18.78 -1.19
C GLU A 204 6.60 19.02 -1.73
N ASP A 205 6.11 18.20 -2.67
CA ASP A 205 4.73 18.30 -3.18
C ASP A 205 3.71 17.86 -2.11
N GLU A 206 4.04 16.84 -1.32
CA GLU A 206 3.22 16.40 -0.19
C GLU A 206 3.26 17.41 0.97
N LEU A 207 4.42 18.02 1.26
CA LEU A 207 4.53 19.12 2.22
C LEU A 207 3.72 20.34 1.78
N PHE A 208 3.74 20.67 0.50
CA PHE A 208 2.88 21.71 -0.06
C PHE A 208 1.40 21.36 0.11
N ARG A 209 1.01 20.11 -0.16
CA ARG A 209 -0.37 19.63 0.08
C ARG A 209 -0.79 19.80 1.54
N PHE A 210 0.05 19.43 2.51
CA PHE A 210 -0.23 19.68 3.93
C PHE A 210 -0.37 21.17 4.25
N SER A 211 0.47 22.02 3.66
CA SER A 211 0.38 23.47 3.84
C SER A 211 -0.97 24.03 3.35
N GLN A 212 -1.48 23.52 2.23
CA GLN A 212 -2.81 23.91 1.71
C GLN A 212 -3.96 23.51 2.64
N LEU A 213 -3.77 22.44 3.42
CA LEU A 213 -4.70 22.02 4.47
C LEU A 213 -4.65 22.90 5.72
N GLY A 214 -3.74 23.88 5.79
CA GLY A 214 -3.55 24.76 6.94
C GLY A 214 -2.61 24.20 8.00
N LEU A 215 -1.79 23.20 7.64
CA LEU A 215 -0.84 22.57 8.56
C LEU A 215 0.56 23.18 8.43
N ASP A 216 1.34 23.09 9.50
CA ASP A 216 2.73 23.53 9.52
C ASP A 216 3.62 22.46 8.90
N ALA A 217 4.05 22.69 7.65
CA ALA A 217 4.94 21.79 6.93
C ALA A 217 6.29 21.60 7.61
N ALA A 218 6.83 22.61 8.30
CA ALA A 218 8.10 22.48 9.01
C ALA A 218 7.94 21.56 10.23
N LYS A 219 6.83 21.69 10.98
CA LYS A 219 6.52 20.77 12.09
C LYS A 219 6.32 19.34 11.59
N ILE A 220 5.61 19.16 10.47
CA ILE A 220 5.39 17.83 9.86
C ILE A 220 6.71 17.19 9.42
N LYS A 221 7.57 17.94 8.72
CA LYS A 221 8.89 17.49 8.30
C LYS A 221 9.77 17.11 9.49
N GLN A 222 9.74 17.91 10.55
CA GLN A 222 10.51 17.64 11.77
C GLN A 222 10.07 16.37 12.50
N VAL A 223 8.75 16.10 12.55
CA VAL A 223 8.23 14.87 13.19
C VAL A 223 8.55 13.63 12.35
N GLY A 224 8.54 13.75 11.02
CA GLY A 224 8.93 12.69 10.08
C GLY A 224 7.89 11.58 9.90
N THR A 225 7.19 11.20 10.97
CA THR A 225 6.20 10.10 10.97
C THR A 225 4.82 10.54 11.47
N ILE A 226 3.77 9.91 10.96
CA ILE A 226 2.38 10.21 11.32
C ILE A 226 1.69 8.89 11.66
N GLY A 227 1.19 8.73 12.89
CA GLY A 227 0.57 7.45 13.30
C GLY A 227 1.52 6.25 13.14
N GLY A 228 2.82 6.43 13.42
CA GLY A 228 3.83 5.38 13.37
C GLY A 228 4.40 5.04 11.98
N GLN A 229 3.95 5.71 10.92
CA GLN A 229 4.42 5.46 9.55
C GLN A 229 4.93 6.74 8.88
N GLU A 230 5.93 6.62 8.01
CA GLU A 230 6.48 7.76 7.22
C GLU A 230 5.54 8.16 6.06
N SER A 231 4.70 7.23 5.59
CA SER A 231 3.85 7.44 4.42
C SER A 231 2.79 8.53 4.64
N THR A 232 2.63 9.47 3.71
CA THR A 232 1.64 10.56 3.79
C THR A 232 0.33 10.24 3.06
N ARG A 233 0.28 9.11 2.33
CA ARG A 233 -0.93 8.58 1.70
C ARG A 233 -1.10 7.09 2.00
N ARG A 234 -2.29 6.69 2.44
CA ARG A 234 -2.58 5.33 2.93
C ARG A 234 -4.03 4.95 2.66
N ILE A 235 -4.25 3.67 2.39
CA ILE A 235 -5.58 3.06 2.29
C ILE A 235 -6.00 2.58 3.68
N GLY A 236 -7.27 2.77 4.05
CA GLY A 236 -7.83 2.44 5.36
C GLY A 236 -7.25 3.28 6.49
N ASP A 237 -6.79 2.64 7.57
CA ASP A 237 -6.33 3.29 8.81
C ASP A 237 -7.34 4.29 9.37
N TYR A 238 -8.40 3.75 9.98
CA TYR A 238 -9.48 4.56 10.54
C TYR A 238 -8.98 5.61 11.56
N LYS A 239 -7.85 5.34 12.24
CA LYS A 239 -7.28 6.23 13.27
C LYS A 239 -6.88 7.57 12.64
N VAL A 240 -6.23 7.56 11.48
CA VAL A 240 -5.84 8.79 10.76
C VAL A 240 -6.93 9.32 9.84
N LYS A 241 -7.91 8.50 9.44
CA LYS A 241 -9.03 8.95 8.58
C LYS A 241 -10.15 9.65 9.36
N TYR A 242 -10.42 9.20 10.59
CA TYR A 242 -11.47 9.74 11.45
C TYR A 242 -10.94 10.49 12.67
N GLY A 243 -9.79 10.09 13.22
CA GLY A 243 -9.22 10.66 14.45
C GLY A 243 -8.07 11.65 14.24
N TYR A 244 -7.87 12.20 13.04
CA TYR A 244 -6.75 13.13 12.79
C TYR A 244 -6.86 14.43 13.60
N SER A 245 -8.06 14.82 14.02
CA SER A 245 -8.28 15.99 14.89
C SER A 245 -7.64 15.83 16.27
N ASP A 246 -7.48 14.59 16.74
CA ASP A 246 -6.92 14.25 18.05
C ASP A 246 -5.39 14.22 18.02
N ILE A 247 -4.79 14.28 16.82
CA ILE A 247 -3.34 14.35 16.63
C ILE A 247 -2.94 15.84 16.62
N GLU A 248 -2.21 16.27 17.65
CA GLU A 248 -1.93 17.69 17.92
C GLU A 248 -1.49 18.50 16.68
N PHE A 249 -0.53 17.97 15.91
CA PHE A 249 0.02 18.66 14.73
C PHE A 249 -0.81 18.48 13.45
N LEU A 250 -1.89 17.70 13.48
CA LEU A 250 -2.87 17.55 12.39
C LEU A 250 -4.23 18.19 12.71
N SER A 251 -4.44 18.60 13.97
CA SER A 251 -5.71 19.14 14.48
C SER A 251 -6.25 20.34 13.69
N ALA A 252 -5.37 21.14 13.09
CA ALA A 252 -5.73 22.31 12.30
C ALA A 252 -6.11 22.00 10.83
N ALA A 253 -6.08 20.73 10.42
CA ALA A 253 -6.34 20.36 9.04
C ALA A 253 -7.79 20.63 8.62
N LYS A 254 -7.98 21.29 7.47
CA LYS A 254 -9.30 21.55 6.89
C LYS A 254 -10.01 20.30 6.35
N SER A 255 -9.25 19.26 6.02
CA SER A 255 -9.74 17.96 5.56
C SER A 255 -8.70 16.88 5.87
N LYS A 256 -9.01 15.61 5.57
CA LYS A 256 -8.16 14.44 5.83
C LYS A 256 -6.70 14.69 5.37
N PRO A 257 -5.71 14.74 6.29
CA PRO A 257 -4.30 14.94 5.93
C PRO A 257 -3.69 13.73 5.24
N ILE A 258 -4.04 12.53 5.69
CA ILE A 258 -3.63 11.26 5.07
C ILE A 258 -4.75 10.83 4.13
N ILE A 259 -4.48 10.85 2.83
CA ILE A 259 -5.46 10.53 1.78
C ILE A 259 -5.17 9.15 1.17
N ALA A 260 -6.17 8.55 0.52
CA ALA A 260 -6.05 7.27 -0.20
C ALA A 260 -5.97 7.45 -1.74
N GLU A 261 -5.96 8.69 -2.23
CA GLU A 261 -5.94 8.99 -3.66
C GLU A 261 -4.56 8.64 -4.26
N PRO A 262 -4.52 7.81 -5.33
CA PRO A 262 -3.27 7.42 -5.95
C PRO A 262 -2.66 8.56 -6.76
N GLU A 263 -1.34 8.68 -6.70
CA GLU A 263 -0.59 9.39 -7.75
C GLU A 263 -0.44 8.44 -8.95
N ILE A 264 -0.79 8.93 -10.14
CA ILE A 264 -0.77 8.13 -11.37
C ILE A 264 0.31 8.66 -12.30
N HIS A 265 1.28 7.81 -12.62
CA HIS A 265 2.33 8.04 -13.61
C HIS A 265 2.03 7.16 -14.82
N GLY A 266 1.78 7.75 -15.98
CA GLY A 266 1.11 7.05 -17.08
C GLY A 266 1.82 7.08 -18.41
N GLY A 267 1.36 6.21 -19.29
CA GLY A 267 1.60 6.30 -20.74
C GLY A 267 3.01 5.91 -21.18
N HIS A 268 3.82 5.27 -20.34
CA HIS A 268 5.19 4.90 -20.71
C HIS A 268 5.17 3.84 -21.82
N PRO A 269 5.66 4.16 -23.04
CA PRO A 269 5.69 3.20 -24.12
C PRO A 269 6.76 2.13 -23.84
N LEU A 270 6.39 0.87 -24.03
CA LEU A 270 7.29 -0.28 -23.91
C LEU A 270 7.74 -0.84 -25.27
N ASP A 271 7.31 -0.22 -26.38
CA ASP A 271 7.70 -0.65 -27.73
C ASP A 271 9.22 -0.56 -27.91
N GLY A 272 9.83 -1.69 -28.28
CA GLY A 272 11.28 -1.80 -28.47
C GLY A 272 12.11 -1.74 -27.19
N VAL A 273 11.48 -1.70 -26.01
CA VAL A 273 12.18 -1.72 -24.71
C VAL A 273 12.53 -3.16 -24.35
N THR A 274 13.81 -3.41 -24.08
CA THR A 274 14.28 -4.67 -23.49
C THR A 274 14.67 -4.41 -22.04
N GLY A 275 14.11 -5.16 -21.09
CA GLY A 275 14.32 -4.89 -19.68
C GLY A 275 13.32 -5.61 -18.79
N PHE A 276 13.15 -5.11 -17.56
CA PHE A 276 12.19 -5.64 -16.59
C PHE A 276 11.61 -4.52 -15.71
N LEU A 277 10.43 -4.78 -15.16
CA LEU A 277 9.76 -3.94 -14.17
C LEU A 277 9.94 -4.57 -12.79
N VAL A 278 10.27 -3.76 -11.79
CA VAL A 278 10.32 -4.16 -10.38
C VAL A 278 9.23 -3.42 -9.62
N LEU A 279 8.41 -4.15 -8.88
CA LEU A 279 7.57 -3.59 -7.81
C LEU A 279 8.10 -4.14 -6.48
N MET A 280 8.31 -3.27 -5.49
CA MET A 280 8.86 -3.69 -4.20
C MET A 280 8.22 -2.93 -3.04
N SER A 281 8.08 -3.62 -1.90
CA SER A 281 7.59 -3.03 -0.66
C SER A 281 8.68 -2.24 0.05
N GLU A 282 8.24 -1.34 0.95
CA GLU A 282 9.12 -0.52 1.79
C GLU A 282 10.15 -1.33 2.58
N GLY A 283 9.73 -2.45 3.15
CA GLY A 283 10.59 -3.30 3.98
C GLY A 283 11.85 -3.78 3.23
N LEU A 284 11.74 -4.07 1.92
CA LEU A 284 12.87 -4.57 1.14
C LEU A 284 13.98 -3.53 0.98
N TYR A 285 13.64 -2.35 0.45
CA TYR A 285 14.67 -1.35 0.17
C TYR A 285 15.15 -0.65 1.45
N LYS A 286 14.29 -0.47 2.46
CA LYS A 286 14.70 0.08 3.77
C LYS A 286 15.70 -0.83 4.49
N ALA A 287 15.55 -2.15 4.40
CA ALA A 287 16.51 -3.08 4.97
C ALA A 287 17.89 -2.95 4.30
N LEU A 288 17.93 -2.72 2.99
CA LEU A 288 19.18 -2.49 2.26
C LEU A 288 19.80 -1.13 2.59
N ASP A 289 19.00 -0.06 2.60
CA ASP A 289 19.45 1.29 3.00
C ASP A 289 19.99 1.29 4.44
N ALA A 290 19.40 0.51 5.35
CA ALA A 290 19.89 0.37 6.71
C ALA A 290 21.26 -0.34 6.80
N ALA A 291 21.56 -1.25 5.86
CA ALA A 291 22.81 -2.00 5.84
C ALA A 291 23.93 -1.26 5.09
N HIS A 292 23.63 -0.63 3.96
CA HIS A 292 24.62 -0.05 3.04
C HIS A 292 24.63 1.49 3.04
N GLY A 293 23.70 2.11 3.77
CA GLY A 293 23.48 3.56 3.75
C GLY A 293 22.40 3.95 2.72
N PRO A 294 21.78 5.12 2.90
CA PRO A 294 20.64 5.53 2.09
C PRO A 294 21.02 5.89 0.65
N GLY A 295 20.10 5.63 -0.28
CA GLY A 295 20.07 6.28 -1.60
C GLY A 295 20.67 5.49 -2.75
N GLN A 296 21.15 4.27 -2.52
CA GLN A 296 21.63 3.37 -3.58
C GLN A 296 20.78 2.09 -3.73
N ALA A 297 19.78 1.88 -2.87
CA ALA A 297 19.00 0.64 -2.84
C ALA A 297 18.35 0.29 -4.19
N ASN A 298 17.86 1.29 -4.94
CA ASN A 298 17.23 1.05 -6.24
C ASN A 298 18.20 0.42 -7.26
N GLN A 299 19.41 0.97 -7.36
CA GLN A 299 20.45 0.51 -8.27
C GLN A 299 20.98 -0.86 -7.85
N GLU A 300 21.21 -1.06 -6.56
CA GLU A 300 21.72 -2.32 -6.02
C GLU A 300 20.72 -3.47 -6.21
N ILE A 301 19.44 -3.26 -5.88
CA ILE A 301 18.39 -4.27 -6.09
C ILE A 301 18.28 -4.63 -7.57
N ALA A 302 18.27 -3.64 -8.47
CA ALA A 302 18.21 -3.87 -9.90
C ALA A 302 19.43 -4.66 -10.42
N ALA A 303 20.64 -4.38 -9.90
CA ALA A 303 21.85 -5.11 -10.26
C ALA A 303 21.86 -6.56 -9.73
N MET A 304 21.35 -6.78 -8.52
CA MET A 304 21.16 -8.13 -7.96
C MET A 304 20.20 -8.95 -8.84
N ILE A 305 19.05 -8.37 -9.21
CA ILE A 305 18.08 -9.01 -10.10
C ILE A 305 18.70 -9.34 -11.47
N ALA A 306 19.42 -8.39 -12.08
CA ALA A 306 20.08 -8.61 -13.37
C ALA A 306 21.12 -9.74 -13.31
N THR A 307 21.81 -9.89 -12.19
CA THR A 307 22.76 -11.00 -11.96
C THR A 307 22.04 -12.34 -11.89
N GLU A 308 20.87 -12.40 -11.23
CA GLU A 308 20.11 -13.63 -11.07
C GLU A 308 19.36 -14.05 -12.35
N PHE A 309 18.98 -13.11 -13.22
CA PHE A 309 18.46 -13.42 -14.56
C PHE A 309 19.37 -14.32 -15.39
N ALA A 310 20.70 -14.25 -15.18
CA ALA A 310 21.67 -15.08 -15.89
C ALA A 310 21.86 -16.48 -15.27
N LYS A 311 21.36 -16.71 -14.05
CA LYS A 311 21.59 -17.94 -13.27
C LYS A 311 20.33 -18.79 -13.10
N GLN A 312 19.19 -18.14 -12.89
CA GLN A 312 17.95 -18.80 -12.56
C GLN A 312 17.18 -19.21 -13.82
N THR A 313 16.36 -20.25 -13.69
CA THR A 313 15.52 -20.78 -14.78
C THR A 313 14.06 -20.32 -14.69
N SER A 314 13.71 -19.61 -13.61
CA SER A 314 12.37 -19.15 -13.27
C SER A 314 12.43 -17.75 -12.67
N LEU A 315 11.33 -17.00 -12.79
CA LEU A 315 11.11 -15.73 -12.10
C LEU A 315 10.49 -15.93 -10.70
N ASP A 316 9.79 -17.06 -10.50
CA ASP A 316 9.32 -17.53 -9.19
C ASP A 316 10.43 -18.30 -8.46
#